data_AF-A0A1F4JV16-F1
#
_entry.id   AF-A0A1F4JV16-F1
#
_cell.length_a   1.000
_cell.length_b   1.000
_cell.length_c   1.000
_cell.angle_alpha   90.00
_cell.angle_beta   90.00
_cell.angle_gamma   90.00
#
_symmetry.space_group_name_H-M   'P 1'
#
loop_
_entity.id
_entity.type
_entity.pdbx_description
1 polymer ?
#
loop_
_entity_poly.entity_id
_entity_poly.type
_entity_poly.pdbx_seq_one_letter_code
_entity_poly.pdbx_strand_id
1 'polypeptide(L)' 'MSSLKINVKVRGRTSLAMLVFDGQKEAWVPLSQIQEVIEESGLFGDEVTAIVVPDWVAAEKGLQQLQQDDDTLDLFGGDV' A
#
# COMPACT_ATOMS: atom_id res chain seq x y z
N MET A 1 -8.66 -6.00 14.71
CA MET A 1 -8.75 -5.21 13.47
C MET A 1 -7.48 -5.45 12.70
N SER A 2 -7.57 -5.88 11.44
CA SER A 2 -6.40 -6.20 10.63
C SER A 2 -5.83 -4.93 10.00
N SER A 3 -4.57 -4.65 10.26
CA SER A 3 -3.80 -3.57 9.64
C SER A 3 -2.78 -4.18 8.68
N LEU A 4 -2.60 -3.57 7.52
CA LEU A 4 -1.62 -3.99 6.52
C LEU A 4 -0.57 -2.89 6.38
N LYS A 5 0.70 -3.31 6.30
CA LYS A 5 1.82 -2.45 5.95
C LYS A 5 1.98 -2.47 4.43
N ILE A 6 1.91 -1.30 3.82
CA ILE A 6 2.00 -1.14 2.36
C ILE A 6 3.22 -0.28 2.07
N ASN A 7 4.08 -0.76 1.17
CA ASN A 7 5.26 -0.03 0.75
C ASN A 7 4.86 0.97 -0.33
N VAL A 8 4.83 2.25 0.03
CA VAL A 8 4.36 3.31 -0.85
C VAL A 8 5.39 4.42 -0.94
N LYS A 9 5.44 5.08 -2.09
CA LYS A 9 6.24 6.30 -2.28
C LYS A 9 5.35 7.52 -2.14
N VAL A 10 5.71 8.44 -1.26
CA VAL A 10 4.98 9.70 -1.13
C VAL A 10 5.30 10.62 -2.31
N ARG A 11 4.28 10.94 -3.10
CA ARG A 11 4.38 11.89 -4.22
C ARG A 11 3.96 13.29 -3.83
N GLY A 12 3.14 13.42 -2.78
CA GLY A 12 2.68 14.71 -2.28
C GLY A 12 2.13 14.58 -0.87
N ARG A 13 2.25 15.65 -0.08
CA ARG A 13 1.72 15.72 1.28
C ARG A 13 0.95 17.02 1.44
N THR A 14 -0.23 16.92 2.03
CA THR A 14 -1.05 18.06 2.45
C THR A 14 -1.25 18.01 3.96
N SER A 15 -1.87 19.05 4.51
CA SER A 15 -2.18 19.13 5.94
C SER A 15 -3.15 18.06 6.44
N LEU A 16 -3.91 17.43 5.53
CA LEU A 16 -5.00 16.50 5.88
C LEU A 16 -4.85 15.11 5.22
N ALA A 17 -4.10 15.01 4.12
CA ALA A 17 -3.95 13.78 3.36
C ALA A 17 -2.57 13.65 2.74
N MET A 18 -2.16 12.42 2.47
CA MET A 18 -0.90 12.06 1.82
C MET A 18 -1.19 11.35 0.50
N LEU A 19 -0.59 11.83 -0.58
CA LEU A 19 -0.61 11.18 -1.88
C LEU A 19 0.49 10.14 -1.91
N VAL A 20 0.08 8.88 -1.94
CA VAL A 20 0.96 7.73 -1.89
C VAL A 20 0.86 6.93 -3.19
N PHE A 21 1.98 6.40 -3.65
CA PHE A 21 2.07 5.58 -4.85
C PHE A 21 2.62 4.19 -4.50
N ASP A 22 1.79 3.16 -4.66
CA ASP A 22 2.11 1.76 -4.33
C ASP A 22 2.85 1.02 -5.48
N GLY A 23 3.47 1.75 -6.41
CA GLY A 23 4.14 1.16 -7.57
C GLY A 23 3.21 0.88 -8.76
N GLN A 24 1.91 0.65 -8.52
CA GLN A 24 0.91 0.51 -9.58
C GLN A 24 -0.05 1.69 -9.69
N LYS A 25 -0.52 2.20 -8.55
CA LYS A 25 -1.52 3.28 -8.48
C LYS A 25 -1.12 4.32 -7.45
N GLU A 26 -1.58 5.54 -7.70
CA GLU A 26 -1.52 6.64 -6.74
C GLU A 26 -2.89 6.87 -6.12
N ALA A 27 -2.93 7.09 -4.81
CA ALA A 27 -4.14 7.37 -4.08
C ALA A 27 -3.89 8.37 -2.94
N TRP A 28 -4.91 9.19 -2.66
CA TRP A 28 -4.91 10.06 -1.50
C TRP A 28 -5.40 9.29 -0.28
N VAL A 29 -4.53 9.20 0.74
CA VAL A 29 -4.84 8.59 2.03
C VAL A 29 -4.94 9.69 3.08
N PRO A 30 -6.09 9.85 3.75
CA PRO A 30 -6.24 10.80 4.85
C PRO A 30 -5.32 10.45 6.00
N LEU A 31 -4.64 11.43 6.60
CA LEU A 31 -3.75 11.20 7.74
C LEU A 31 -4.48 10.57 8.93
N SER A 32 -5.79 10.84 9.09
CA SER A 32 -6.63 10.25 10.13
C SER A 32 -6.86 8.75 9.98
N GLN A 33 -6.65 8.19 8.78
CA GLN A 33 -6.81 6.77 8.49
C GLN A 33 -5.47 6.02 8.51
N ILE A 34 -4.34 6.75 8.57
CA ILE A 34 -3.01 6.16 8.68
C ILE A 34 -2.74 5.88 10.15
N GLN A 35 -2.47 4.61 10.47
CA GLN A 35 -2.13 4.20 11.83
C GLN A 35 -0.66 4.51 12.13
N GLU A 36 0.21 4.29 11.15
CA GLU A 36 1.65 4.51 11.29
C GLU A 36 2.26 4.90 9.93
N VAL A 37 3.20 5.84 9.96
CA VAL A 37 4.00 6.22 8.79
C VAL A 37 5.42 5.78 9.07
N ILE A 38 5.99 5.02 8.15
CA ILE A 38 7.37 4.53 8.24
C ILE A 38 8.17 5.34 7.22
N GLU A 39 8.93 6.29 7.75
CA GLU A 39 9.86 7.12 7.01
C GLU A 39 11.24 6.45 7.07
N GLU A 40 11.80 6.12 5.91
CA GLU A 40 13.16 5.57 5.83
C GLU A 40 14.08 6.69 5.32
N SER A 41 15.02 7.10 6.16
CA SER A 41 16.07 8.03 5.76
C SER A 41 17.00 7.32 4.77
N GLY A 42 16.77 7.52 3.48
CA GLY A 42 17.67 7.10 2.43
C GLY A 42 18.95 7.92 2.44
N LEU A 43 20.00 7.41 1.80
CA LEU A 43 21.30 8.08 1.63
C LEU A 43 21.23 9.49 1.00
N PHE A 44 20.07 9.89 0.45
CA PHE A 44 19.83 11.18 -0.19
C PHE A 44 18.64 11.98 0.41
N GLY A 45 18.10 11.58 1.56
CA GLY A 45 17.01 12.29 2.24
C GLY A 45 15.93 11.37 2.81
N ASP A 46 15.03 11.94 3.62
CA ASP A 46 13.88 11.23 4.20
C ASP A 46 12.88 10.85 3.09
N GLU A 47 12.87 9.58 2.68
CA GLU A 47 11.85 9.02 1.80
C GLU A 47 10.86 8.24 2.66
N VAL A 48 9.60 8.68 2.65
CA VAL A 48 8.53 7.88 3.24
C VAL A 48 8.32 6.65 2.35
N THR A 49 8.69 5.48 2.87
CA THR A 49 8.75 4.21 2.12
C THR A 49 7.56 3.30 2.41
N ALA A 50 6.89 3.45 3.56
CA ALA A 50 5.73 2.62 3.88
C ALA A 50 4.71 3.30 4.80
N ILE A 51 3.44 2.91 4.68
CA ILE A 51 2.36 3.30 5.59
C ILE A 51 1.65 2.06 6.13
N VAL A 52 1.14 2.14 7.35
CA VAL A 52 0.28 1.13 7.96
C VAL A 52 -1.15 1.67 7.97
N VAL A 53 -2.03 0.98 7.26
CA VAL A 53 -3.45 1.35 7.13
C VAL A 53 -4.34 0.13 7.44
N PRO A 54 -5.60 0.35 7.85
CA PRO A 54 -6.58 -0.72 7.93
C PRO A 54 -6.78 -1.43 6.58
N ASP A 55 -7.10 -2.72 6.64
CA ASP A 55 -7.42 -3.54 5.47
C ASP A 55 -8.49 -2.93 4.54
N TRP A 56 -9.55 -2.37 5.12
CA TRP A 56 -10.64 -1.74 4.38
C TRP A 56 -10.20 -0.46 3.67
N VAL A 57 -9.26 0.32 4.24
CA VAL A 57 -8.72 1.52 3.58
C VAL A 57 -7.88 1.11 2.37
N ALA A 58 -7.06 0.06 2.52
CA ALA A 58 -6.27 -0.49 1.45
C ALA A 58 -7.16 -1.02 0.31
N ALA A 59 -8.22 -1.77 0.66
CA ALA A 59 -9.19 -2.32 -0.28
C ALA A 59 -9.98 -1.22 -1.00
N GLU A 60 -10.49 -0.22 -0.27
CA GLU A 60 -11.26 0.89 -0.84
C GLU A 60 -10.42 1.75 -1.80
N LYS A 61 -9.14 1.98 -1.45
CA LYS A 61 -8.23 2.76 -2.28
C LYS A 61 -7.58 1.94 -3.40
N GLY A 62 -7.75 0.62 -3.39
CA GLY A 62 -7.07 -0.28 -4.32
C GLY A 62 -5.54 -0.22 -4.19
N LEU A 63 -5.04 0.08 -2.98
CA LEU A 63 -3.63 0.03 -2.59
C LEU A 63 -3.23 -1.38 -2.13
N GLN A 64 -4.07 -2.37 -2.45
CA GLN A 64 -3.71 -3.76 -2.31
C GLN A 64 -2.82 -4.10 -3.49
N GLN A 65 -1.59 -4.53 -3.22
CA GLN A 65 -0.91 -5.47 -4.11
C GLN A 65 -1.94 -6.55 -4.45
N LEU A 66 -2.38 -6.55 -5.71
CA LEU A 66 -3.14 -7.64 -6.27
C LEU A 66 -2.42 -8.93 -5.89
N GLN A 67 -3.03 -9.69 -4.98
CA GLN A 67 -3.19 -11.13 -5.07
C GLN A 67 -2.14 -11.82 -5.97
N GLN A 68 -0.91 -11.95 -5.50
CA GLN A 68 -0.06 -13.09 -5.83
C GLN A 68 -0.25 -14.00 -4.62
N ASP A 69 -1.00 -15.10 -4.63
CA ASP A 69 -1.12 -16.15 -5.62
C ASP A 69 -2.42 -16.94 -5.34
N ASP A 70 -3.38 -16.98 -6.25
CA ASP A 70 -4.42 -18.04 -6.22
C ASP A 70 -4.92 -18.39 -7.63
N ASP A 71 -4.89 -17.45 -8.57
CA ASP A 71 -5.33 -17.72 -9.95
C ASP A 71 -4.29 -18.46 -10.82
N THR A 72 -3.07 -18.70 -10.31
CA THR A 72 -2.06 -19.52 -11.02
C THR A 72 -2.15 -21.01 -10.70
N LEU A 73 -3.00 -21.42 -9.76
CA LEU A 73 -3.14 -22.83 -9.37
C LEU A 73 -4.11 -23.64 -10.27
N ASP A 74 -4.95 -22.98 -11.06
CA ASP A 74 -5.89 -23.63 -12.00
C ASP A 74 -5.29 -23.84 -13.41
N LEU A 75 -4.05 -23.42 -13.65
CA LEU A 75 -3.36 -23.51 -14.96
C LEU A 75 -2.53 -24.79 -15.13
N PHE A 76 -2.27 -25.52 -14.04
CA PHE A 76 -1.80 -26.90 -14.09
C PHE A 76 -2.99 -27.81 -13.89
N GLY A 77 -3.67 -28.06 -15.01
CA GLY A 77 -4.87 -28.88 -15.08
C GLY A 77 -4.79 -30.14 -14.21
N GLY A 78 -5.90 -30.42 -13.55
CA GLY A 78 -6.18 -31.76 -13.11
C GLY A 78 -6.01 -32.72 -14.27
N ASP A 79 -5.17 -33.72 -14.09
CA ASP A 79 -5.15 -34.92 -14.90
C ASP A 79 -5.02 -36.12 -13.96
N VAL A 80 -6.14 -36.87 -13.94
CA VAL A 80 -6.37 -38.30 -13.67
C VAL A 80 -5.89 -38.96 -12.37
#